data_AF-A0A317M603-F1
#
_entry.id   AF-A0A317M603-F1
#
_cell.length_a   1.000
_cell.length_b   1.000
_cell.length_c   1.000
_cell.angle_alpha   90.00
_cell.angle_beta   90.00
_cell.angle_gamma   90.00
#
_symmetry.space_group_name_H-M   'P 1'
#
loop_
_entity.id
_entity.type
_entity.pdbx_description
1 polymer ?
#
loop_
_entity_poly.entity_id
_entity_poly.type
_entity_poly.pdbx_seq_one_letter_code
_entity_poly.pdbx_strand_id
1 'polypeptide(L)'
;MGKSFTQIQLNIHQKLALEANPICITELADGGYLLNFNKDPHVIRLDQSFNQVWKKDLQAQTINYVNCMITASPDGKMMALSGNEMIRILDLDANLLWAFEHEPWGKFLGSPCAFSADGQLIWFIVPGSSALENDILYSVRACDYKVIDTWMMDGNQDYNYMFYPTPDNTAMIVEAAAGQDASLLYRMTLREGKIKCEELSQCHDRIMGTFSPDGKEFVTAPHHEDGIELFSFPEIEKTAVLKEKELFADRNEYPTTEDNDSVEYVVLYVNNKTLLAFTRFGRLLLIDRESMSCTGELVPEGCEIRAYDMAGRPTTDPREIIDYAGEIVTVSLTTKHQLLLTHNSGEVRLYNLPETLF
;
A
#
# COMPACT_ATOMS: atom_id res chain seq x y z
N MET A 1 -18.96 25.52 18.65
CA MET A 1 -18.63 24.95 17.33
C MET A 1 -17.19 24.51 17.41
N GLY A 2 -16.92 23.22 17.19
CA GLY A 2 -15.55 22.71 17.14
C GLY A 2 -14.75 23.40 16.04
N LYS A 3 -13.41 23.35 16.13
CA LYS A 3 -12.57 23.85 15.04
C LYS A 3 -12.66 22.83 13.90
N SER A 4 -12.82 23.27 12.65
CA SER A 4 -12.63 22.40 11.49
C SER A 4 -11.17 22.41 11.04
N PHE A 5 -10.71 21.39 10.32
CA PHE A 5 -9.39 21.46 9.68
C PHE A 5 -9.36 22.53 8.59
N THR A 6 -8.17 23.08 8.33
CA THR A 6 -7.95 23.92 7.16
C THR A 6 -8.06 23.04 5.92
N GLN A 7 -9.08 23.28 5.09
CA GLN A 7 -9.31 22.51 3.88
C GLN A 7 -8.49 23.04 2.71
N ILE A 8 -7.84 22.14 1.97
CA ILE A 8 -7.08 22.43 0.77
C ILE A 8 -7.73 21.67 -0.38
N GLN A 9 -8.33 22.42 -1.31
CA GLN A 9 -9.01 21.85 -2.47
C GLN A 9 -7.98 21.34 -3.49
N LEU A 10 -8.14 20.10 -3.96
CA LEU A 10 -7.32 19.54 -5.04
C LEU A 10 -8.15 19.41 -6.31
N ASN A 11 -7.70 20.01 -7.40
CA ASN A 11 -8.34 19.85 -8.71
C ASN A 11 -7.87 18.56 -9.37
N ILE A 12 -8.76 17.90 -10.11
CA ILE A 12 -8.42 16.71 -10.90
C ILE A 12 -7.40 17.11 -11.96
N HIS A 13 -6.22 16.48 -11.94
CA HIS A 13 -5.22 16.64 -12.98
C HIS A 13 -5.48 15.71 -14.17
N GLN A 14 -5.75 14.44 -13.88
CA GLN A 14 -6.11 13.42 -14.88
C GLN A 14 -7.14 12.45 -14.30
N LYS A 15 -7.92 11.83 -15.19
CA LYS A 15 -8.96 10.87 -14.83
C LYS A 15 -9.05 9.76 -15.87
N LEU A 16 -9.19 8.54 -15.37
CA LEU A 16 -9.45 7.34 -16.15
C LEU A 16 -10.70 6.67 -15.60
N ALA A 17 -11.73 6.54 -16.44
CA ALA A 17 -12.89 5.73 -16.13
C ALA A 17 -12.59 4.26 -16.47
N LEU A 18 -12.91 3.36 -15.54
CA LEU A 18 -12.72 1.92 -15.68
C LEU A 18 -14.07 1.21 -15.51
N GLU A 19 -14.20 0.04 -16.14
CA GLU A 19 -15.40 -0.80 -15.97
C GLU A 19 -15.44 -1.49 -14.60
N ALA A 20 -14.29 -1.59 -13.93
CA ALA A 20 -14.12 -2.16 -12.60
C ALA A 20 -12.90 -1.55 -11.92
N ASN A 21 -12.86 -1.56 -10.59
CA ASN A 21 -11.67 -1.15 -9.86
C ASN A 21 -10.52 -2.15 -10.07
N PRO A 22 -9.30 -1.65 -10.36
CA PRO A 22 -8.13 -2.51 -10.47
C PRO A 22 -7.79 -3.09 -9.10
N ILE A 23 -7.23 -4.30 -9.10
CA ILE A 23 -6.65 -4.90 -7.90
C ILE A 23 -5.33 -4.23 -7.55
N CYS A 24 -4.51 -4.01 -8.57
CA CYS A 24 -3.21 -3.39 -8.43
C CYS A 24 -3.06 -2.28 -9.45
N ILE A 25 -2.46 -1.17 -8.99
CA ILE A 25 -1.94 -0.12 -9.86
C ILE A 25 -0.46 0.01 -9.55
N THR A 26 0.39 -0.34 -10.52
CA THR A 26 1.85 -0.25 -10.38
C THR A 26 2.34 0.92 -11.22
N GLU A 27 2.92 1.94 -10.59
CA GLU A 27 3.62 3.00 -11.31
C GLU A 27 4.93 2.46 -11.92
N LEU A 28 5.23 2.89 -13.13
CA LEU A 28 6.46 2.58 -13.85
C LEU A 28 7.46 3.74 -13.77
N ALA A 29 8.75 3.44 -13.94
CA ALA A 29 9.80 4.46 -13.92
C ALA A 29 9.65 5.55 -15.02
N ASP A 30 8.92 5.25 -16.11
CA ASP A 30 8.58 6.22 -17.15
C ASP A 30 7.37 7.11 -16.79
N GLY A 31 6.79 6.93 -15.59
CA GLY A 31 5.58 7.58 -15.11
C GLY A 31 4.28 7.00 -15.68
N GLY A 32 4.36 5.91 -16.45
CA GLY A 32 3.21 5.12 -16.85
C GLY A 32 2.71 4.20 -15.74
N TYR A 33 1.71 3.37 -16.06
CA TYR A 33 1.05 2.50 -15.08
C TYR A 33 0.75 1.12 -15.65
N LEU A 34 0.79 0.11 -14.79
CA LEU A 34 0.23 -1.22 -15.05
C LEU A 34 -1.03 -1.43 -14.20
N LEU A 35 -2.07 -1.98 -14.82
CA LEU A 35 -3.34 -2.30 -14.17
C LEU A 35 -3.70 -3.77 -14.39
N ASN A 36 -4.22 -4.43 -13.36
CA ASN A 36 -4.93 -5.70 -13.48
C ASN A 36 -6.22 -5.73 -12.63
N PHE A 37 -7.07 -6.71 -12.89
CA PHE A 37 -8.42 -6.75 -12.34
C PHE A 37 -8.79 -8.16 -11.86
N ASN A 38 -9.74 -8.24 -10.94
CA ASN A 38 -10.16 -9.49 -10.29
C ASN A 38 -10.59 -10.59 -11.26
N LYS A 39 -11.36 -10.22 -12.30
CA LYS A 39 -11.99 -11.18 -13.23
C LYS A 39 -11.46 -11.09 -14.65
N ASP A 40 -10.51 -10.20 -14.93
CA ASP A 40 -9.93 -10.01 -16.26
C ASP A 40 -8.50 -10.57 -16.25
N PRO A 41 -8.15 -11.57 -17.10
CA PRO A 41 -6.80 -12.12 -17.16
C PRO A 41 -5.78 -11.14 -17.78
N HIS A 42 -6.24 -10.04 -18.37
CA HIS A 42 -5.36 -9.10 -19.04
C HIS A 42 -4.71 -8.11 -18.08
N VAL A 43 -3.47 -7.74 -18.41
CA VAL A 43 -2.81 -6.55 -17.88
C VAL A 43 -2.91 -5.43 -18.91
N ILE A 44 -3.14 -4.20 -18.42
CA ILE A 44 -3.17 -2.98 -19.23
C ILE A 44 -1.96 -2.13 -18.86
N ARG A 45 -1.17 -1.73 -19.86
CA ARG A 45 -0.15 -0.69 -19.71
C ARG A 45 -0.69 0.64 -20.21
N LEU A 46 -0.54 1.66 -19.37
CA LEU A 46 -0.87 3.04 -19.66
C LEU A 46 0.41 3.89 -19.72
N ASP A 47 0.38 4.97 -20.50
CA ASP A 47 1.36 6.04 -20.41
C ASP A 47 1.03 7.01 -19.25
N GLN A 48 1.89 8.02 -19.05
CA GLN A 48 1.73 9.08 -18.03
C GLN A 48 0.52 10.01 -18.24
N SER A 49 -0.26 9.80 -19.30
CA SER A 49 -1.49 10.52 -19.62
C SER A 49 -2.71 9.60 -19.62
N PHE A 50 -2.58 8.41 -19.03
CA PHE A 50 -3.58 7.35 -19.00
C PHE A 50 -4.03 6.84 -20.39
N ASN A 51 -3.25 7.04 -21.44
CA ASN A 51 -3.53 6.40 -22.73
C ASN A 51 -3.05 4.95 -22.70
N GLN A 52 -3.88 4.04 -23.21
CA GLN A 52 -3.49 2.64 -23.34
C GLN A 52 -2.35 2.46 -24.36
N VAL A 53 -1.21 1.96 -23.88
CA VAL A 53 -0.07 1.55 -24.70
C VAL A 53 -0.30 0.13 -25.22
N TRP A 54 -0.66 -0.80 -24.34
CA TRP A 54 -1.05 -2.15 -24.71
C TRP A 54 -2.00 -2.79 -23.69
N LYS A 55 -2.73 -3.81 -24.13
CA LYS A 55 -3.50 -4.74 -23.29
C LYS A 55 -3.14 -6.16 -23.72
N LYS A 56 -2.68 -7.00 -22.78
CA LYS A 56 -2.20 -8.36 -23.08
C LYS A 56 -2.75 -9.35 -22.07
N ASP A 57 -3.16 -10.52 -22.53
CA ASP A 57 -3.53 -11.64 -21.66
C ASP A 57 -2.27 -12.21 -21.03
N LEU A 58 -2.07 -11.92 -19.75
CA LEU A 58 -0.97 -12.42 -18.95
C LEU A 58 -1.49 -13.33 -17.83
N GLN A 59 -2.73 -13.81 -17.91
CA GLN A 59 -3.36 -14.59 -16.85
C GLN A 59 -3.18 -13.96 -15.46
N ALA A 60 -3.40 -12.65 -15.37
CA ALA A 60 -3.19 -11.84 -14.16
C ALA A 60 -4.48 -11.58 -13.35
N GLN A 61 -5.48 -12.46 -13.50
CA GLN A 61 -6.72 -12.47 -12.73
C GLN A 61 -6.52 -13.10 -11.34
N THR A 62 -7.48 -12.87 -10.46
CA THR A 62 -7.54 -13.56 -9.17
C THR A 62 -8.02 -15.00 -9.36
N ILE A 63 -7.34 -15.93 -8.71
CA ILE A 63 -7.69 -17.37 -8.72
C ILE A 63 -7.81 -17.80 -7.27
N ASN A 64 -8.89 -18.49 -6.89
CA ASN A 64 -9.09 -18.99 -5.52
C ASN A 64 -8.92 -17.93 -4.41
N TYR A 65 -9.38 -16.69 -4.65
CA TYR A 65 -9.20 -15.54 -3.74
C TYR A 65 -7.75 -15.10 -3.53
N VAL A 66 -6.83 -15.58 -4.38
CA VAL A 66 -5.44 -15.14 -4.45
C VAL A 66 -5.31 -14.12 -5.57
N ASN A 67 -5.01 -12.89 -5.21
CA ASN A 67 -4.81 -11.81 -6.17
C ASN A 67 -3.46 -11.98 -6.87
N CYS A 68 -3.43 -11.78 -8.20
CA CYS A 68 -2.16 -11.66 -8.91
C CYS A 68 -1.60 -10.25 -8.64
N MET A 69 -0.48 -10.17 -7.92
CA MET A 69 0.16 -8.88 -7.61
C MET A 69 1.15 -8.50 -8.70
N ILE A 70 1.23 -7.20 -9.02
CA ILE A 70 2.15 -6.65 -10.02
C ILE A 70 3.12 -5.68 -9.35
N THR A 71 4.41 -5.83 -9.63
CA THR A 71 5.44 -4.86 -9.25
C THR A 71 6.35 -4.56 -10.43
N ALA A 72 7.07 -3.45 -10.37
CA ALA A 72 8.01 -3.03 -11.41
C ALA A 72 9.40 -2.82 -10.82
N SER A 73 10.44 -3.09 -11.61
CA SER A 73 11.80 -2.77 -11.21
C SER A 73 12.01 -1.25 -11.21
N PRO A 74 12.81 -0.69 -10.28
CA PRO A 74 13.04 0.75 -10.19
C PRO A 74 13.66 1.37 -11.45
N ASP A 75 14.39 0.58 -12.24
CA ASP A 75 15.00 1.00 -13.50
C ASP A 75 14.05 0.91 -14.71
N GLY A 76 12.80 0.47 -14.50
CA GLY A 76 11.78 0.35 -15.53
C GLY A 76 12.12 -0.66 -16.62
N LYS A 77 12.90 -1.70 -16.33
CA LYS A 77 13.23 -2.74 -17.32
C LYS A 77 12.39 -4.00 -17.16
N MET A 78 11.92 -4.27 -15.94
CA MET A 78 11.23 -5.51 -15.61
C MET A 78 9.93 -5.23 -14.87
N MET A 79 9.01 -6.19 -14.95
CA MET A 79 7.86 -6.30 -14.07
C MET A 79 7.77 -7.73 -13.53
N ALA A 80 7.22 -7.88 -12.33
CA ALA A 80 6.92 -9.17 -11.74
C ALA A 80 5.40 -9.37 -11.65
N LEU A 81 4.96 -10.60 -11.95
CA LEU A 81 3.61 -11.08 -11.69
C LEU A 81 3.70 -12.22 -10.68
N SER A 82 3.14 -12.01 -9.49
CA SER A 82 3.02 -13.05 -8.48
C SER A 82 1.61 -13.61 -8.48
N GLY A 83 1.44 -14.78 -9.11
CA GLY A 83 0.14 -15.46 -9.22
C GLY A 83 0.05 -16.70 -8.34
N ASN A 84 -1.13 -17.34 -8.37
CA ASN A 84 -1.48 -18.46 -7.50
C ASN A 84 -0.52 -19.67 -7.55
N GLU A 85 0.14 -19.91 -8.69
CA GLU A 85 0.96 -21.13 -8.93
C GLU A 85 2.34 -20.80 -9.52
N MET A 86 2.60 -19.52 -9.79
CA MET A 86 3.82 -19.11 -10.48
C MET A 86 4.15 -17.65 -10.24
N ILE A 87 5.43 -17.39 -10.03
CA ILE A 87 6.02 -16.06 -10.09
C ILE A 87 6.68 -15.89 -11.45
N ARG A 88 6.39 -14.79 -12.15
CA ARG A 88 6.92 -14.51 -13.49
C ARG A 88 7.60 -13.16 -13.51
N ILE A 89 8.78 -13.10 -14.10
CA ILE A 89 9.50 -11.86 -14.41
C ILE A 89 9.42 -11.65 -15.91
N LEU A 90 8.96 -10.48 -16.31
CA LEU A 90 8.79 -10.08 -17.70
C LEU A 90 9.52 -8.77 -17.98
N ASP A 91 9.85 -8.50 -19.24
CA ASP A 91 10.18 -7.13 -19.66
C ASP A 91 8.91 -6.25 -19.73
N LEU A 92 9.07 -4.94 -19.97
CA LEU A 92 7.92 -4.00 -20.09
C LEU A 92 7.11 -4.17 -21.39
N ASP A 93 7.59 -4.98 -22.33
CA ASP A 93 6.83 -5.42 -23.48
C ASP A 93 6.12 -6.76 -23.20
N ALA A 94 6.10 -7.22 -21.95
CA ALA A 94 5.47 -8.45 -21.49
C ALA A 94 6.01 -9.74 -22.13
N ASN A 95 7.29 -9.76 -22.53
CA ASN A 95 7.98 -10.99 -22.85
C ASN A 95 8.49 -11.64 -21.57
N LEU A 96 8.27 -12.95 -21.42
CA LEU A 96 8.74 -13.71 -20.28
C LEU A 96 10.27 -13.79 -20.28
N LEU A 97 10.89 -13.38 -19.17
CA LEU A 97 12.33 -13.47 -18.94
C LEU A 97 12.67 -14.64 -18.01
N TRP A 98 11.85 -14.86 -16.98
CA TRP A 98 12.03 -15.92 -16.00
C TRP A 98 10.71 -16.31 -15.33
N ALA A 99 10.63 -17.57 -14.87
CA ALA A 99 9.48 -18.08 -14.13
C ALA A 99 9.94 -19.00 -12.99
N PHE A 100 9.18 -19.00 -11.91
CA PHE A 100 9.33 -19.89 -10.76
C PHE A 100 7.99 -20.53 -10.45
N GLU A 101 7.88 -21.83 -10.70
CA GLU A 101 6.70 -22.63 -10.38
C GLU A 101 6.71 -23.01 -8.90
N HIS A 102 5.55 -22.95 -8.27
CA HIS A 102 5.33 -23.41 -6.91
C HIS A 102 3.94 -24.04 -6.77
N GLU A 103 3.71 -24.75 -5.67
CA GLU A 103 2.38 -25.29 -5.38
C GLU A 103 1.34 -24.15 -5.26
N PRO A 104 0.08 -24.41 -5.63
CA PRO A 104 -0.99 -23.44 -5.51
C PRO A 104 -1.11 -22.89 -4.09
N TRP A 105 -1.20 -21.57 -3.94
CA TRP A 105 -1.41 -20.97 -2.63
C TRP A 105 -2.78 -21.32 -2.04
N GLY A 106 -2.83 -21.36 -0.70
CA GLY A 106 -4.08 -21.37 0.04
C GLY A 106 -4.93 -20.13 -0.24
N LYS A 107 -6.25 -20.23 -0.01
CA LYS A 107 -7.16 -19.09 -0.19
C LYS A 107 -6.75 -17.93 0.70
N PHE A 108 -6.90 -16.70 0.19
CA PHE A 108 -6.60 -15.44 0.89
C PHE A 108 -5.11 -15.23 1.24
N LEU A 109 -4.23 -16.15 0.85
CA LEU A 109 -2.79 -15.95 0.93
C LEU A 109 -2.31 -15.14 -0.27
N GLY A 110 -1.16 -14.51 -0.10
CA GLY A 110 -0.56 -13.70 -1.14
C GLY A 110 0.85 -13.28 -0.75
N SER A 111 1.70 -13.13 -1.77
CA SER A 111 2.95 -12.41 -1.64
C SER A 111 3.26 -11.75 -2.98
N PRO A 112 3.47 -10.43 -3.03
CA PRO A 112 4.08 -9.84 -4.20
C PRO A 112 5.53 -10.32 -4.31
N CYS A 113 6.06 -10.19 -5.50
CA CYS A 113 7.48 -10.25 -5.77
C CYS A 113 7.99 -8.82 -5.80
N ALA A 114 9.07 -8.50 -5.10
CA ALA A 114 9.57 -7.13 -4.96
C ALA A 114 11.03 -7.02 -5.41
N PHE A 115 11.38 -5.85 -5.93
CA PHE A 115 12.73 -5.52 -6.36
C PHE A 115 13.40 -4.65 -5.29
N SER A 116 14.68 -4.89 -4.99
CA SER A 116 15.48 -3.94 -4.19
C SER A 116 15.50 -2.56 -4.86
N ALA A 117 15.76 -1.51 -4.08
CA ALA A 117 15.74 -0.13 -4.60
C ALA A 117 16.74 0.12 -5.74
N ASP A 118 17.83 -0.65 -5.84
CA ASP A 118 18.78 -0.64 -6.96
C ASP A 118 18.48 -1.64 -8.09
N GLY A 119 17.37 -2.38 -7.96
CA GLY A 119 16.91 -3.40 -8.91
C GLY A 119 17.82 -4.63 -9.03
N GLN A 120 18.81 -4.82 -8.15
CA GLN A 120 19.77 -5.93 -8.25
C GLN A 120 19.27 -7.23 -7.62
N LEU A 121 18.34 -7.14 -6.67
CA LEU A 121 17.74 -8.27 -5.98
C LEU A 121 16.24 -8.33 -6.26
N ILE A 122 15.75 -9.56 -6.32
CA ILE A 122 14.34 -9.92 -6.37
C ILE A 122 14.04 -10.71 -5.11
N TRP A 123 12.97 -10.34 -4.41
CA TRP A 123 12.51 -10.98 -3.20
C TRP A 123 11.07 -11.46 -3.37
N PHE A 124 10.74 -12.61 -2.83
CA PHE A 124 9.36 -13.09 -2.77
C PHE A 124 9.23 -14.16 -1.69
N ILE A 125 8.01 -14.32 -1.16
CA ILE A 125 7.66 -15.43 -0.28
C ILE A 125 6.74 -16.38 -1.05
N VAL A 126 6.99 -17.68 -0.90
CA VAL A 126 6.05 -18.72 -1.30
C VAL A 126 5.41 -19.23 -0.01
N PRO A 127 4.13 -18.92 0.24
CA PRO A 127 3.41 -19.51 1.36
C PRO A 127 3.40 -21.05 1.25
N GLY A 128 3.46 -21.72 2.39
CA GLY A 128 3.33 -23.18 2.46
C GLY A 128 2.05 -23.66 1.80
N SER A 129 2.02 -24.90 1.29
CA SER A 129 0.82 -25.44 0.61
C SER A 129 -0.21 -26.01 1.60
N SER A 130 0.19 -26.18 2.86
CA SER A 130 -0.67 -26.60 3.97
C SER A 130 -0.23 -25.96 5.28
N ALA A 131 -1.12 -25.98 6.28
CA ALA A 131 -0.82 -25.58 7.65
C ALA A 131 0.18 -26.52 8.39
N LEU A 132 0.97 -27.31 7.68
CA LEU A 132 2.09 -28.09 8.21
C LEU A 132 3.40 -27.71 7.53
N GLU A 133 3.36 -26.80 6.56
CA GLU A 133 4.49 -26.34 5.78
C GLU A 133 4.74 -24.87 6.04
N ASN A 134 6.00 -24.53 6.29
CA ASN A 134 6.40 -23.17 6.56
C ASN A 134 6.46 -22.36 5.25
N ASP A 135 6.17 -21.06 5.37
CA ASP A 135 6.37 -20.12 4.28
C ASP A 135 7.88 -19.96 3.99
N ILE A 136 8.27 -19.82 2.71
CA ILE A 136 9.68 -19.74 2.32
C ILE A 136 9.96 -18.42 1.63
N LEU A 137 10.85 -17.61 2.21
CA LEU A 137 11.39 -16.40 1.62
C LEU A 137 12.56 -16.75 0.69
N TYR A 138 12.55 -16.17 -0.51
CA TYR A 138 13.62 -16.29 -1.49
C TYR A 138 14.27 -14.93 -1.73
N SER A 139 15.60 -14.94 -1.90
CA SER A 139 16.34 -13.84 -2.50
C SER A 139 17.00 -14.32 -3.79
N VAL A 140 16.76 -13.62 -4.88
CA VAL A 140 17.19 -13.97 -6.23
C VAL A 140 17.95 -12.81 -6.84
N ARG A 141 19.07 -13.10 -7.50
CA ARG A 141 19.83 -12.08 -8.23
C ARG A 141 19.13 -11.74 -9.54
N ALA A 142 18.83 -10.46 -9.77
CA ALA A 142 18.02 -10.04 -10.91
C ALA A 142 18.71 -10.26 -12.27
N CYS A 143 20.04 -10.21 -12.34
CA CYS A 143 20.75 -10.26 -13.62
C CYS A 143 20.88 -11.68 -14.23
N ASP A 144 20.76 -12.74 -13.42
CA ASP A 144 20.86 -14.13 -13.87
C ASP A 144 19.79 -15.06 -13.28
N TYR A 145 18.85 -14.50 -12.51
CA TYR A 145 17.74 -15.18 -11.86
C TYR A 145 18.15 -16.37 -10.98
N LYS A 146 19.38 -16.36 -10.45
CA LYS A 146 19.83 -17.39 -9.53
C LYS A 146 19.39 -17.06 -8.11
N VAL A 147 18.76 -18.03 -7.46
CA VAL A 147 18.51 -18.00 -6.02
C VAL A 147 19.86 -17.88 -5.29
N ILE A 148 19.97 -16.85 -4.46
CA ILE A 148 21.16 -16.60 -3.64
C ILE A 148 21.04 -17.38 -2.34
N ASP A 149 19.88 -17.27 -1.68
CA ASP A 149 19.57 -17.94 -0.43
C ASP A 149 18.06 -18.03 -0.22
N THR A 150 17.67 -18.87 0.73
CA THR A 150 16.28 -19.04 1.16
C THR A 150 16.19 -19.01 2.68
N TRP A 151 15.09 -18.48 3.21
CA TRP A 151 14.81 -18.47 4.64
C TRP A 151 13.44 -19.10 4.90
N MET A 152 13.39 -20.03 5.86
CA MET A 152 12.16 -20.64 6.31
C MET A 152 11.52 -19.71 7.35
N MET A 153 10.37 -19.14 7.01
CA MET A 153 9.62 -18.26 7.88
C MET A 153 8.93 -19.07 8.98
N ASP A 154 8.63 -18.41 10.10
CA ASP A 154 7.85 -19.03 11.19
C ASP A 154 6.33 -19.02 10.90
N GLY A 155 5.92 -18.48 9.74
CA GLY A 155 4.53 -18.45 9.27
C GLY A 155 4.08 -19.74 8.61
N ASN A 156 2.79 -20.05 8.76
CA ASN A 156 2.19 -21.33 8.38
C ASN A 156 0.80 -21.12 7.76
N GLN A 157 0.74 -20.41 6.62
CA GLN A 157 -0.51 -20.01 5.95
C GLN A 157 -1.40 -19.03 6.74
N ASP A 158 -0.83 -18.24 7.64
CA ASP A 158 -1.60 -17.27 8.42
C ASP A 158 -1.56 -15.86 7.81
N TYR A 159 -0.65 -15.61 6.86
CA TYR A 159 -0.29 -14.26 6.46
C TYR A 159 -0.50 -13.98 4.97
N ASN A 160 -0.97 -12.76 4.71
CA ASN A 160 -0.75 -12.09 3.44
C ASN A 160 0.48 -11.19 3.56
N TYR A 161 1.42 -11.32 2.64
CA TYR A 161 2.70 -10.64 2.70
C TYR A 161 2.74 -9.39 1.84
N MET A 162 3.39 -8.34 2.33
CA MET A 162 3.75 -7.16 1.56
C MET A 162 5.22 -6.81 1.75
N PHE A 163 5.85 -6.31 0.71
CA PHE A 163 7.27 -5.95 0.71
C PHE A 163 7.44 -4.44 0.54
N TYR A 164 8.33 -3.88 1.35
CA TYR A 164 8.67 -2.46 1.35
C TYR A 164 10.18 -2.32 1.17
N PRO A 165 10.64 -1.88 -0.02
CA PRO A 165 12.04 -1.55 -0.26
C PRO A 165 12.56 -0.57 0.78
N THR A 166 13.75 -0.86 1.31
CA THR A 166 14.42 0.05 2.25
C THR A 166 15.50 0.86 1.53
N PRO A 167 15.99 1.94 2.14
CA PRO A 167 17.17 2.67 1.67
C PRO A 167 18.47 1.84 1.64
N ASP A 168 18.52 0.72 2.39
CA ASP A 168 19.57 -0.29 2.24
C ASP A 168 19.16 -1.27 1.12
N ASN A 169 19.86 -1.22 -0.01
CA ASN A 169 19.60 -2.08 -1.17
C ASN A 169 19.69 -3.59 -0.88
N THR A 170 20.26 -3.97 0.25
CA THR A 170 20.36 -5.37 0.69
C THR A 170 19.27 -5.77 1.67
N ALA A 171 18.34 -4.87 1.99
CA ALA A 171 17.31 -5.08 2.99
C ALA A 171 15.90 -4.72 2.49
N MET A 172 14.93 -5.45 3.03
CA MET A 172 13.50 -5.25 2.84
C MET A 172 12.81 -5.22 4.20
N ILE A 173 11.77 -4.39 4.35
CA ILE A 173 10.76 -4.62 5.37
C ILE A 173 9.67 -5.49 4.74
N VAL A 174 9.26 -6.54 5.46
CA VAL A 174 8.15 -7.41 5.08
C VAL A 174 7.06 -7.26 6.13
N GLU A 175 5.86 -6.94 5.69
CA GLU A 175 4.66 -7.00 6.51
C GLU A 175 4.01 -8.36 6.30
N ALA A 176 3.65 -9.02 7.40
CA ALA A 176 2.92 -10.27 7.44
C ALA A 176 1.59 -10.02 8.15
N ALA A 177 0.53 -9.81 7.37
CA ALA A 177 -0.79 -9.44 7.88
C ALA A 177 -1.68 -10.69 8.03
N ALA A 178 -2.13 -10.97 9.27
CA ALA A 178 -3.00 -12.08 9.62
C ALA A 178 -4.46 -11.66 9.79
N GLY A 179 -4.98 -10.86 8.86
CA GLY A 179 -6.36 -10.38 8.92
C GLY A 179 -6.63 -9.59 10.20
N GLN A 180 -7.60 -10.04 11.01
CA GLN A 180 -8.01 -9.37 12.25
C GLN A 180 -7.12 -9.69 13.47
N ASP A 181 -6.16 -10.61 13.35
CA ASP A 181 -5.42 -11.11 14.50
C ASP A 181 -4.19 -10.26 14.81
N ALA A 182 -3.30 -10.06 13.84
CA ALA A 182 -2.09 -9.26 14.01
C ALA A 182 -1.48 -8.80 12.67
N SER A 183 -0.74 -7.70 12.71
CA SER A 183 0.24 -7.33 11.68
C SER A 183 1.67 -7.36 12.22
N LEU A 184 2.51 -8.23 11.67
CA LEU A 184 3.92 -8.35 12.05
C LEU A 184 4.82 -7.72 10.99
N LEU A 185 5.82 -6.95 11.43
CA LEU A 185 6.87 -6.43 10.55
C LEU A 185 8.17 -7.19 10.77
N TYR A 186 8.83 -7.57 9.69
CA TYR A 186 10.14 -8.19 9.68
C TYR A 186 11.12 -7.38 8.86
N ARG A 187 12.37 -7.31 9.31
CA ARG A 187 13.50 -6.85 8.50
C ARG A 187 14.24 -8.04 7.94
N MET A 188 14.23 -8.16 6.61
CA MET A 188 15.01 -9.13 5.87
C MET A 188 16.29 -8.46 5.38
N THR A 189 17.44 -9.07 5.62
CA THR A 189 18.73 -8.56 5.12
C THR A 189 19.49 -9.67 4.42
N LEU A 190 20.14 -9.37 3.29
CA LEU A 190 21.05 -10.27 2.61
C LEU A 190 22.49 -9.81 2.83
N ARG A 191 23.25 -10.53 3.67
CA ARG A 191 24.66 -10.23 3.94
C ARG A 191 25.50 -11.46 3.68
N GLU A 192 26.60 -11.28 2.95
CA GLU A 192 27.52 -12.39 2.59
C GLU A 192 26.81 -13.57 1.90
N GLY A 193 25.77 -13.25 1.12
CA GLY A 193 24.95 -14.26 0.43
C GLY A 193 24.01 -15.05 1.34
N LYS A 194 23.76 -14.58 2.56
CA LYS A 194 22.83 -15.20 3.51
C LYS A 194 21.73 -14.26 3.96
N ILE A 195 20.50 -14.78 3.97
CA ILE A 195 19.35 -14.07 4.51
C ILE A 195 19.42 -14.13 6.03
N LYS A 196 19.21 -12.98 6.68
CA LYS A 196 18.83 -12.87 8.08
C LYS A 196 17.44 -12.24 8.14
N CYS A 197 16.53 -12.91 8.82
CA CYS A 197 15.21 -12.42 9.17
C CYS A 197 15.22 -11.95 10.63
N GLU A 198 14.62 -10.81 10.91
CA GLU A 198 14.49 -10.24 12.25
C GLU A 198 13.11 -9.62 12.41
N GLU A 199 12.31 -10.11 13.36
CA GLU A 199 11.04 -9.48 13.71
C GLU A 199 11.29 -8.11 14.35
N LEU A 200 10.55 -7.11 13.90
CA LEU A 200 10.58 -5.75 14.42
C LEU A 200 9.54 -5.61 15.53
N SER A 201 9.81 -6.25 16.67
CA SER A 201 8.90 -6.28 17.84
C SER A 201 8.46 -4.89 18.35
N GLN A 202 9.24 -3.85 18.08
CA GLN A 202 8.94 -2.46 18.40
C GLN A 202 7.75 -1.91 17.59
N CYS A 203 7.46 -2.53 16.45
CA CYS A 203 6.38 -2.23 15.52
C CYS A 203 5.28 -3.31 15.60
N HIS A 204 5.11 -3.96 16.75
CA HIS A 204 4.08 -4.99 16.91
C HIS A 204 2.68 -4.44 16.62
N ASP A 205 1.93 -5.19 15.81
CA ASP A 205 0.56 -4.88 15.40
C ASP A 205 0.41 -3.53 14.68
N ARG A 206 1.41 -3.23 13.84
CA ARG A 206 1.48 -2.01 13.03
C ARG A 206 1.40 -2.35 11.56
N ILE A 207 0.75 -1.49 10.80
CA ILE A 207 0.67 -1.61 9.34
C ILE A 207 1.68 -0.64 8.74
N MET A 208 2.48 -1.13 7.80
CA MET A 208 3.56 -0.34 7.24
C MET A 208 2.99 0.77 6.34
N GLY A 209 3.48 2.00 6.57
CA GLY A 209 3.23 3.13 5.69
C GLY A 209 4.32 3.25 4.64
N THR A 210 4.97 4.41 4.56
CA THR A 210 6.13 4.60 3.69
C THR A 210 7.38 5.01 4.47
N PHE A 211 8.53 4.86 3.83
CA PHE A 211 9.73 5.57 4.24
C PHE A 211 9.60 7.07 3.98
N SER A 212 10.31 7.87 4.78
CA SER A 212 10.61 9.26 4.44
C SER A 212 11.43 9.31 3.15
N PRO A 213 11.29 10.35 2.31
CA PRO A 213 12.08 10.50 1.10
C PRO A 213 13.60 10.47 1.32
N ASP A 214 14.09 10.90 2.48
CA ASP A 214 15.51 10.83 2.83
C ASP A 214 15.96 9.48 3.41
N GLY A 215 15.02 8.54 3.61
CA GLY A 215 15.27 7.18 4.06
C GLY A 215 15.66 7.04 5.53
N LYS A 216 15.55 8.08 6.34
CA LYS A 216 15.98 8.03 7.75
C LYS A 216 14.92 7.52 8.71
N GLU A 217 13.67 7.47 8.28
CA GLU A 217 12.56 6.99 9.09
C GLU A 217 11.46 6.39 8.22
N PHE A 218 10.54 5.68 8.85
CA PHE A 218 9.29 5.23 8.23
C PHE A 218 8.14 5.43 9.20
N VAL A 219 6.94 5.50 8.63
CA VAL A 219 5.69 5.69 9.37
C VAL A 219 4.87 4.41 9.33
N THR A 220 4.08 4.19 10.37
CA THR A 220 3.13 3.08 10.44
C THR A 220 1.73 3.59 10.79
N ALA A 221 0.73 2.95 10.18
CA ALA A 221 -0.67 3.08 10.53
C ALA A 221 -1.03 2.07 11.66
N PRO A 222 -2.09 2.34 12.44
CA PRO A 222 -2.57 1.38 13.42
C PRO A 222 -3.37 0.24 12.76
N HIS A 223 -3.35 -0.95 13.35
CA HIS A 223 -4.26 -2.04 12.99
C HIS A 223 -5.63 -1.93 13.70
N HIS A 224 -5.66 -1.32 14.89
CA HIS A 224 -6.86 -1.06 15.70
C HIS A 224 -6.97 0.42 16.12
N GLU A 225 -7.74 0.73 17.17
CA GLU A 225 -7.94 2.08 17.71
C GLU A 225 -6.66 2.64 18.38
N ASP A 226 -5.64 2.92 17.56
CA ASP A 226 -4.33 3.40 17.98
C ASP A 226 -3.87 4.61 17.16
N GLY A 227 -2.71 5.16 17.53
CA GLY A 227 -2.13 6.32 16.85
C GLY A 227 -1.33 6.00 15.59
N ILE A 228 -0.74 7.04 15.02
CA ILE A 228 0.31 6.99 14.01
C ILE A 228 1.66 6.95 14.72
N GLU A 229 2.58 6.09 14.29
CA GLU A 229 3.91 5.97 14.90
C GLU A 229 5.02 6.06 13.85
N LEU A 230 6.11 6.74 14.20
CA LEU A 230 7.29 6.90 13.37
C LEU A 230 8.47 6.15 14.02
N PHE A 231 9.29 5.54 13.18
CA PHE A 231 10.47 4.79 13.59
C PHE A 231 11.69 5.23 12.78
N SER A 232 12.84 5.33 13.44
CA SER A 232 14.12 5.56 12.77
C SER A 232 14.53 4.36 11.92
N PHE A 233 15.36 4.61 10.91
CA PHE A 233 15.99 3.58 10.12
C PHE A 233 17.48 3.91 9.95
N PRO A 234 18.40 2.93 10.13
CA PRO A 234 18.17 1.48 10.29
C PRO A 234 17.92 0.98 11.73
N GLU A 235 17.90 1.83 12.74
CA GLU A 235 17.89 1.42 14.16
C GLU A 235 16.53 0.89 14.64
N ILE A 236 15.42 1.27 13.99
CA ILE A 236 14.05 0.86 14.34
C ILE A 236 13.66 1.34 15.76
N GLU A 237 14.05 2.57 16.11
CA GLU A 237 13.66 3.20 17.36
C GLU A 237 12.43 4.09 17.13
N LYS A 238 11.42 3.98 17.99
CA LYS A 238 10.23 4.84 17.92
C LYS A 238 10.61 6.30 18.18
N THR A 239 10.45 7.16 17.18
CA THR A 239 10.87 8.57 17.23
C THR A 239 9.72 9.53 17.53
N ALA A 240 8.49 9.18 17.16
CA ALA A 240 7.31 10.00 17.39
C ALA A 240 6.01 9.18 17.40
N VAL A 241 4.98 9.72 18.06
CA VAL A 241 3.63 9.14 18.11
C VAL A 241 2.60 10.27 18.07
N LEU A 242 1.55 10.09 17.26
CA LEU A 242 0.33 10.90 17.31
C LEU A 242 -0.85 9.99 17.64
N LYS A 243 -1.44 10.14 18.83
CA LYS A 243 -2.58 9.31 19.23
C LYS A 243 -3.84 9.71 18.49
N GLU A 244 -4.71 8.77 18.20
CA GLU A 244 -5.99 9.04 17.54
C GLU A 244 -6.83 10.11 18.26
N LYS A 245 -6.95 9.99 19.59
CA LYS A 245 -7.63 10.99 20.42
C LYS A 245 -7.07 12.41 20.30
N GLU A 246 -5.78 12.54 20.00
CA GLU A 246 -5.09 13.82 19.82
C GLU A 246 -5.30 14.34 18.39
N LEU A 247 -5.28 13.45 17.40
CA LEU A 247 -5.58 13.75 16.00
C LEU A 247 -6.98 14.37 15.84
N PHE A 248 -7.98 13.80 16.53
CA PHE A 248 -9.38 14.23 16.45
C PHE A 248 -9.85 15.09 17.64
N ALA A 249 -8.93 15.59 18.47
CA ALA A 249 -9.28 16.41 19.63
C ALA A 249 -10.07 17.68 19.25
N ASP A 250 -11.17 17.94 19.97
CA ASP A 250 -12.07 19.09 19.78
C ASP A 250 -12.71 19.20 18.37
N ARG A 251 -12.80 18.07 17.66
CA ARG A 251 -13.39 17.94 16.31
C ARG A 251 -14.79 17.34 16.39
N ASN A 252 -15.67 17.79 15.50
CA ASN A 252 -17.08 17.33 15.43
C ASN A 252 -17.68 17.60 14.03
N GLU A 253 -16.87 17.52 12.99
CA GLU A 253 -17.27 17.71 11.60
C GLU A 253 -18.21 16.59 11.12
N TYR A 254 -17.96 15.36 11.59
CA TYR A 254 -18.72 14.16 11.25
C TYR A 254 -19.24 13.49 12.54
N PRO A 255 -20.24 14.11 13.22
CA PRO A 255 -20.79 13.54 14.45
C PRO A 255 -21.53 12.24 14.16
N THR A 256 -21.31 11.25 15.01
CA THR A 256 -21.85 9.89 14.92
C THR A 256 -22.17 9.37 16.32
N THR A 257 -23.13 8.47 16.43
CA THR A 257 -23.53 7.85 17.70
C THR A 257 -22.87 6.52 17.99
N GLU A 258 -22.23 5.89 16.99
CA GLU A 258 -21.59 4.58 17.11
C GLU A 258 -20.09 4.67 16.84
N ASP A 259 -19.69 4.65 15.57
CA ASP A 259 -18.29 4.56 15.16
C ASP A 259 -17.72 5.93 14.80
N ASN A 260 -16.66 6.35 15.51
CA ASN A 260 -15.95 7.59 15.22
C ASN A 260 -15.05 7.45 13.97
N ASP A 261 -14.66 8.60 13.42
CA ASP A 261 -13.58 8.66 12.43
C ASP A 261 -12.27 8.19 13.09
N SER A 262 -11.52 7.36 12.37
CA SER A 262 -10.28 6.73 12.85
C SER A 262 -9.25 6.73 11.73
N VAL A 263 -7.97 6.60 12.08
CA VAL A 263 -6.92 6.42 11.05
C VAL A 263 -7.12 5.03 10.44
N GLU A 264 -7.24 4.98 9.12
CA GLU A 264 -7.31 3.72 8.38
C GLU A 264 -5.89 3.15 8.22
N TYR A 265 -5.78 1.99 7.59
CA TYR A 265 -4.53 1.25 7.36
C TYR A 265 -3.49 1.94 6.44
N VAL A 266 -3.61 3.24 6.17
CA VAL A 266 -2.74 3.97 5.23
C VAL A 266 -2.25 5.31 5.80
N VAL A 267 -0.94 5.40 5.99
CA VAL A 267 -0.22 6.65 6.31
C VAL A 267 1.03 6.74 5.43
N LEU A 268 1.21 7.86 4.75
CA LEU A 268 2.26 8.06 3.75
C LEU A 268 3.08 9.32 4.06
N TYR A 269 4.38 9.31 3.79
CA TYR A 269 5.15 10.55 3.68
C TYR A 269 4.86 11.24 2.35
N VAL A 270 4.37 12.48 2.41
CA VAL A 270 4.30 13.37 1.23
C VAL A 270 5.69 13.92 0.91
N ASN A 271 6.40 14.31 1.97
CA ASN A 271 7.79 14.72 1.96
C ASN A 271 8.37 14.58 3.38
N ASN A 272 9.64 14.95 3.60
CA ASN A 272 10.30 14.82 4.91
C ASN A 272 9.68 15.65 6.07
N LYS A 273 8.67 16.49 5.81
CA LYS A 273 8.01 17.35 6.79
C LYS A 273 6.52 17.07 6.95
N THR A 274 5.90 16.35 6.01
CA THR A 274 4.45 16.20 5.95
C THR A 274 4.07 14.75 5.73
N LEU A 275 3.18 14.24 6.59
CA LEU A 275 2.51 12.96 6.43
C LEU A 275 1.10 13.18 5.90
N LEU A 276 0.58 12.18 5.21
CA LEU A 276 -0.80 12.05 4.77
C LEU A 276 -1.40 10.82 5.45
N ALA A 277 -2.46 11.00 6.21
CA ALA A 277 -3.24 9.90 6.78
C ALA A 277 -4.58 9.77 6.05
N PHE A 278 -4.93 8.54 5.67
CA PHE A 278 -6.27 8.20 5.18
C PHE A 278 -7.12 7.76 6.37
N THR A 279 -8.38 8.17 6.42
CA THR A 279 -9.29 7.84 7.53
C THR A 279 -10.43 6.94 7.09
N ARG A 280 -11.07 6.29 8.06
CA ARG A 280 -12.25 5.43 7.84
C ARG A 280 -13.34 6.13 7.02
N PHE A 281 -13.60 7.41 7.28
CA PHE A 281 -14.60 8.18 6.55
C PHE A 281 -14.16 8.64 5.16
N GLY A 282 -12.97 8.24 4.71
CA GLY A 282 -12.42 8.58 3.41
C GLY A 282 -11.76 9.95 3.35
N ARG A 283 -11.27 10.47 4.49
CA ARG A 283 -10.61 11.78 4.56
C ARG A 283 -9.12 11.64 4.36
N LEU A 284 -8.49 12.75 3.98
CA LEU A 284 -7.07 12.85 3.71
C LEU A 284 -6.45 13.93 4.60
N LEU A 285 -5.91 13.53 5.75
CA LEU A 285 -5.42 14.46 6.77
C LEU A 285 -3.92 14.73 6.58
N LEU A 286 -3.53 16.00 6.62
CA LEU A 286 -2.14 16.42 6.60
C LEU A 286 -1.62 16.57 8.02
N ILE A 287 -0.51 15.90 8.31
CA ILE A 287 0.13 15.94 9.62
C ILE A 287 1.53 16.52 9.44
N ASP A 288 1.85 17.55 10.20
CA ASP A 288 3.21 18.05 10.30
C ASP A 288 4.05 17.05 11.08
N ARG A 289 5.12 16.56 10.45
CA ARG A 289 6.02 15.55 11.01
C ARG A 289 6.61 16.04 12.33
N GLU A 290 7.16 17.25 12.38
CA GLU A 290 7.95 17.71 13.53
C GLU A 290 7.11 17.85 14.80
N SER A 291 5.95 18.48 14.69
CA SER A 291 5.00 18.70 15.78
C SER A 291 4.06 17.52 16.04
N MET A 292 3.96 16.59 15.08
CA MET A 292 2.94 15.53 15.06
C MET A 292 1.53 16.10 15.22
N SER A 293 1.22 17.21 14.58
CA SER A 293 -0.10 17.85 14.64
C SER A 293 -0.78 17.87 13.28
N CYS A 294 -2.10 17.66 13.26
CA CYS A 294 -2.88 17.76 12.03
C CYS A 294 -3.03 19.24 11.62
N THR A 295 -2.47 19.58 10.47
CA THR A 295 -2.39 20.96 9.95
C THR A 295 -3.48 21.28 8.95
N GLY A 296 -4.11 20.26 8.35
CA GLY A 296 -5.16 20.46 7.36
C GLY A 296 -5.75 19.16 6.82
N GLU A 297 -6.65 19.32 5.86
CA GLU A 297 -7.33 18.24 5.16
C GLU A 297 -7.28 18.51 3.65
N LEU A 298 -6.83 17.53 2.87
CA LEU A 298 -6.95 17.56 1.43
C LEU A 298 -8.37 17.17 1.04
N VAL A 299 -8.99 17.98 0.18
CA VAL A 299 -10.35 17.77 -0.32
C VAL A 299 -10.27 17.59 -1.83
N PRO A 300 -10.17 16.35 -2.34
CA PRO A 300 -10.09 16.13 -3.77
C PRO A 300 -11.42 16.46 -4.45
N GLU A 301 -11.35 17.14 -5.60
CA GLU A 301 -12.49 17.51 -6.41
C GLU A 301 -13.32 16.26 -6.76
N GLY A 302 -14.64 16.40 -6.58
CA GLY A 302 -15.61 15.34 -6.85
C GLY A 302 -15.49 14.16 -5.89
N CYS A 303 -15.04 14.38 -4.65
CA CYS A 303 -15.14 13.44 -3.55
C CYS A 303 -16.04 14.02 -2.46
N GLU A 304 -17.12 13.31 -2.16
CA GLU A 304 -18.04 13.67 -1.09
C GLU A 304 -18.00 12.64 0.04
N ILE A 305 -18.22 13.11 1.27
CA ILE A 305 -18.48 12.24 2.42
C ILE A 305 -19.97 12.27 2.68
N ARG A 306 -20.61 11.11 2.69
CA ARG A 306 -22.06 10.96 2.90
C ARG A 306 -22.33 10.27 4.22
N ALA A 307 -23.35 10.74 4.93
CA ALA A 307 -23.82 10.16 6.18
C ALA A 307 -24.88 9.08 5.91
N TYR A 308 -24.90 8.02 6.71
CA TYR A 308 -25.80 6.89 6.56
C TYR A 308 -26.57 6.58 7.85
N ASP A 309 -27.79 6.10 7.70
CA ASP A 309 -28.64 5.60 8.79
C ASP A 309 -28.42 4.11 9.09
N MET A 310 -29.06 3.59 10.15
CA MET A 310 -28.96 2.17 10.54
C MET A 310 -29.35 1.18 9.44
N ALA A 311 -30.09 1.62 8.43
CA ALA A 311 -30.49 0.80 7.28
C ALA A 311 -29.51 0.94 6.10
N GLY A 312 -28.40 1.66 6.27
CA GLY A 312 -27.41 1.93 5.23
C GLY A 312 -27.89 2.91 4.16
N ARG A 313 -28.91 3.73 4.45
CA ARG A 313 -29.45 4.71 3.50
C ARG A 313 -28.82 6.08 3.75
N PRO A 314 -28.51 6.85 2.70
CA PRO A 314 -28.06 8.23 2.87
C PRO A 314 -29.06 9.04 3.69
N THR A 315 -28.59 9.74 4.71
CA THR A 315 -29.42 10.61 5.56
C THR A 315 -28.76 11.95 5.82
N THR A 316 -29.57 12.93 6.19
CA THR A 316 -29.11 14.24 6.66
C THR A 316 -29.69 14.59 8.03
N ASP A 317 -30.48 13.70 8.66
CA ASP A 317 -30.98 13.90 10.03
C ASP A 317 -29.87 13.54 11.02
N PRO A 318 -29.28 14.49 11.76
CA PRO A 318 -28.15 14.22 12.65
C PRO A 318 -28.45 13.19 13.75
N ARG A 319 -29.72 12.91 14.04
CA ARG A 319 -30.14 11.93 15.05
C ARG A 319 -30.19 10.51 14.51
N GLU A 320 -30.14 10.36 13.20
CA GLU A 320 -30.19 9.07 12.51
C GLU A 320 -28.82 8.66 11.95
N ILE A 321 -27.82 9.56 11.97
CA ILE A 321 -26.48 9.29 11.46
C ILE A 321 -25.75 8.31 12.38
N ILE A 322 -25.36 7.17 11.83
CA ILE A 322 -24.57 6.15 12.51
C ILE A 322 -23.19 5.94 11.90
N ASP A 323 -22.99 6.36 10.64
CA ASP A 323 -21.74 6.16 9.91
C ASP A 323 -21.58 7.19 8.79
N TYR A 324 -20.36 7.34 8.31
CA TYR A 324 -20.02 8.13 7.13
C TYR A 324 -19.16 7.30 6.18
N ALA A 325 -19.35 7.50 4.88
CA ALA A 325 -18.48 6.91 3.87
C ALA A 325 -18.09 7.95 2.82
N GLY A 326 -16.79 8.01 2.54
CA GLY A 326 -16.21 8.75 1.43
C GLY A 326 -16.20 7.94 0.13
N GLU A 327 -15.81 8.59 -0.96
CA GLU A 327 -15.77 7.98 -2.29
C GLU A 327 -14.40 7.36 -2.65
N ILE A 328 -13.37 7.63 -1.85
CA ILE A 328 -12.00 7.15 -2.06
C ILE A 328 -11.89 5.71 -1.55
N VAL A 329 -11.27 4.83 -2.34
CA VAL A 329 -11.06 3.41 -2.01
C VAL A 329 -9.60 3.12 -1.70
N THR A 330 -8.67 3.64 -2.51
CA THR A 330 -7.23 3.52 -2.25
C THR A 330 -6.54 4.86 -2.46
N VAL A 331 -5.43 5.02 -1.76
CA VAL A 331 -4.59 6.21 -1.75
C VAL A 331 -3.15 5.80 -2.01
N SER A 332 -2.49 6.42 -2.99
CA SER A 332 -1.05 6.31 -3.17
C SER A 332 -0.43 7.61 -3.63
N LEU A 333 0.86 7.77 -3.37
CA LEU A 333 1.67 8.88 -3.88
C LEU A 333 2.52 8.39 -5.03
N THR A 334 2.55 9.16 -6.11
CA THR A 334 3.40 8.88 -7.26
C THR A 334 4.81 9.39 -7.04
N THR A 335 5.76 8.90 -7.84
CA THR A 335 7.14 9.39 -7.86
C THR A 335 7.27 10.86 -8.21
N LYS A 336 6.23 11.45 -8.84
CA LYS A 336 6.13 12.87 -9.18
C LYS A 336 5.41 13.70 -8.11
N HIS A 337 5.22 13.16 -6.90
CA HIS A 337 4.52 13.81 -5.80
C HIS A 337 3.06 14.19 -6.12
N GLN A 338 2.37 13.34 -6.88
CA GLN A 338 0.94 13.47 -7.14
C GLN A 338 0.18 12.43 -6.34
N LEU A 339 -1.07 12.74 -6.02
CA LEU A 339 -1.96 11.81 -5.33
C LEU A 339 -2.74 11.00 -6.36
N LEU A 340 -2.57 9.69 -6.35
CA LEU A 340 -3.31 8.76 -7.19
C LEU A 340 -4.39 8.09 -6.33
N LEU A 341 -5.65 8.28 -6.70
CA LEU A 341 -6.80 7.77 -5.98
C LEU A 341 -7.62 6.82 -6.83
N THR A 342 -8.10 5.73 -6.24
CA THR A 342 -9.20 4.94 -6.81
C THR A 342 -10.51 5.30 -6.12
N HIS A 343 -11.61 5.22 -6.86
CA HIS A 343 -12.93 5.61 -6.39
C HIS A 343 -13.93 4.46 -6.46
N ASN A 344 -14.93 4.47 -5.58
CA ASN A 344 -16.02 3.49 -5.57
C ASN A 344 -16.86 3.48 -6.87
N SER A 345 -16.79 4.56 -7.65
CA SER A 345 -17.43 4.73 -8.96
C SER A 345 -16.70 4.04 -10.11
N GLY A 346 -15.56 3.36 -9.86
CA GLY A 346 -14.78 2.72 -10.92
C GLY A 346 -13.83 3.68 -11.62
N GLU A 347 -13.30 4.68 -10.92
CA GLU A 347 -12.43 5.69 -11.51
C GLU A 347 -11.06 5.71 -10.85
N VAL A 348 -10.04 5.97 -11.65
CA VAL A 348 -8.70 6.33 -11.18
C VAL A 348 -8.50 7.81 -11.48
N ARG A 349 -8.10 8.58 -10.47
CA ARG A 349 -7.89 10.02 -10.59
C ARG A 349 -6.52 10.39 -10.05
N LEU A 350 -5.88 11.32 -10.74
CA LEU A 350 -4.59 11.88 -10.36
C LEU A 350 -4.81 13.34 -9.96
N TYR A 351 -4.26 13.74 -8.82
CA TYR A 351 -4.38 15.09 -8.28
C TYR A 351 -2.99 15.66 -8.03
N ASN A 352 -2.78 16.92 -8.43
CA ASN A 352 -1.54 17.61 -8.09
C ASN A 352 -1.60 18.09 -6.65
N LEU A 353 -0.55 17.78 -5.88
CA LEU A 353 -0.39 18.37 -4.56
C LEU A 353 0.05 19.84 -4.68
N PRO A 354 -0.42 20.74 -3.80
CA PRO A 354 -0.02 22.14 -3.81
C PRO A 354 1.49 22.29 -3.59
N GLU A 355 2.12 23.22 -4.31
CA GLU A 355 3.55 23.54 -4.12
C GLU A 355 3.86 23.96 -2.68
N THR A 356 2.90 24.54 -1.95
CA THR A 356 3.07 24.96 -0.56
C THR A 356 3.32 23.82 0.42
N LEU A 357 3.13 22.56 0.00
CA LEU A 357 3.46 21.40 0.82
C LEU A 357 4.97 21.06 0.76
N PHE A 358 5.70 21.54 -0.24
CA PHE A 358 7.14 21.28 -0.46
C PHE A 358 7.99 22.49 -0.07
#